data_AF-B4Q6Z2-F1
#
_entry.id   AF-B4Q6Z2-F1
#
_cell.length_a   1.000
_cell.length_b   1.000
_cell.length_c   1.000
_cell.angle_alpha   90.00
_cell.angle_beta   90.00
_cell.angle_gamma   90.00
#
_symmetry.space_group_name_H-M   'P 1'
#
loop_
_entity.id
_entity.type
_entity.pdbx_description
1 polymer ?
#
loop_
_entity_poly.entity_id
_entity_poly.type
_entity_poly.pdbx_seq_one_letter_code
_entity_poly.pdbx_strand_id
1 'polypeptide(L)'
;MSTETETQENQINLLLVKMEALEKELERTEQQQEPPSGNPEEQVRKLRAHNLRVKYLNTQRRRILRQLQGTMLQYATLEERLHRLGELVLIAELHSGVKKINQRLDKMVEDSKCSICLFPWTENGIHRLVSLRCGHLFGSSCIHMAIRRNHRCPICRRRARHFHVRRIYSPSLLSH
;
A
#
# COMPACT_ATOMS: atom_id res chain seq x y z
N MET A 1 -4.93 15.49 -8.76
CA MET A 1 -5.61 14.25 -8.31
C MET A 1 -6.58 14.54 -7.17
N SER A 2 -6.16 15.17 -6.06
CA SER A 2 -7.10 15.68 -5.03
C SER A 2 -8.15 16.64 -5.61
N THR A 3 -7.76 17.38 -6.65
CA THR A 3 -8.60 18.32 -7.38
C THR A 3 -9.76 17.67 -8.12
N GLU A 4 -9.63 16.44 -8.62
CA GLU A 4 -10.67 15.77 -9.44
C GLU A 4 -11.80 15.21 -8.57
N THR A 5 -11.44 14.54 -7.47
CA THR A 5 -12.39 14.07 -6.45
C THR A 5 -13.14 15.25 -5.84
N GLU A 6 -12.42 16.34 -5.53
CA GLU A 6 -12.99 17.57 -4.99
C GLU A 6 -13.93 18.25 -6.00
N THR A 7 -13.63 18.24 -7.30
CA THR A 7 -14.59 18.70 -8.33
C THR A 7 -15.83 17.83 -8.44
N GLN A 8 -15.71 16.51 -8.35
CA GLN A 8 -16.85 15.60 -8.44
C GLN A 8 -17.79 15.73 -7.24
N GLU A 9 -17.23 15.82 -6.04
CA GLU A 9 -17.99 16.04 -4.80
C GLU A 9 -18.72 17.39 -4.82
N ASN A 10 -18.04 18.46 -5.25
CA ASN A 10 -18.64 19.76 -5.47
C ASN A 10 -19.78 19.72 -6.51
N GLN A 11 -19.62 18.95 -7.58
CA GLN A 11 -20.65 18.78 -8.61
C GLN A 11 -21.87 18.00 -8.08
N ILE A 12 -21.67 16.95 -7.29
CA ILE A 12 -22.75 16.20 -6.63
C ILE A 12 -23.53 17.14 -5.70
N ASN A 13 -22.83 17.86 -4.82
CA ASN A 13 -23.44 18.82 -3.89
C ASN A 13 -24.26 19.89 -4.63
N LEU A 14 -23.70 20.45 -5.72
CA LEU A 14 -24.41 21.43 -6.55
C LEU A 14 -25.70 20.86 -7.15
N LEU A 15 -25.66 19.61 -7.65
CA LEU A 15 -26.83 18.97 -8.24
C LEU A 15 -27.89 18.63 -7.18
N LEU A 16 -27.50 18.22 -5.97
CA LEU A 16 -28.41 17.99 -4.85
C LEU A 16 -29.14 19.28 -4.45
N VAL A 17 -28.41 20.39 -4.29
CA VAL A 17 -29.01 21.70 -3.98
C VAL A 17 -30.01 22.13 -5.06
N LYS A 18 -29.67 21.94 -6.34
CA LYS A 18 -30.58 22.23 -7.45
C LYS A 18 -31.80 21.30 -7.45
N MET A 19 -31.63 20.04 -7.07
CA MET A 19 -32.72 19.08 -6.94
C MET A 19 -33.68 19.55 -5.85
N GLU A 20 -33.19 19.80 -4.63
CA GLU A 20 -33.98 20.31 -3.50
C GLU A 20 -34.78 21.58 -3.85
N ALA A 21 -34.17 22.51 -4.58
CA ALA A 21 -34.85 23.73 -5.02
C ALA A 21 -36.05 23.42 -5.92
N LEU A 22 -35.90 22.48 -6.87
CA LEU A 22 -37.01 22.04 -7.73
C LEU A 22 -38.08 21.26 -6.95
N GLU A 23 -37.70 20.48 -5.94
CA GLU A 23 -38.65 19.76 -5.09
C GLU A 23 -39.54 20.74 -4.32
N LYS A 24 -38.93 21.72 -3.66
CA LYS A 24 -39.65 22.79 -2.94
C LYS A 24 -40.56 23.59 -3.86
N GLU A 25 -40.13 23.84 -5.09
CA GLU A 25 -40.94 24.57 -6.06
C GLU A 25 -42.11 23.73 -6.61
N LEU A 26 -41.93 22.42 -6.77
CA LEU A 26 -43.00 21.51 -7.13
C LEU A 26 -44.05 21.43 -6.01
N GLU A 27 -43.62 21.26 -4.75
CA GLU A 27 -44.51 21.25 -3.58
C GLU A 27 -45.36 22.53 -3.49
N ARG A 28 -44.73 23.70 -3.69
CA ARG A 28 -45.45 24.99 -3.73
C ARG A 28 -46.49 25.03 -4.86
N THR A 29 -46.15 24.50 -6.03
CA THR A 29 -47.05 24.45 -7.18
C THR A 29 -48.24 23.53 -6.92
N GLU A 30 -48.01 22.39 -6.26
CA GLU A 30 -49.06 21.44 -5.85
C GLU A 30 -49.99 22.04 -4.79
N GLN A 31 -49.45 22.78 -3.82
CA GLN A 31 -50.22 23.45 -2.77
C GLN A 31 -51.08 24.65 -3.27
N GLN A 32 -50.74 25.23 -4.42
CA GLN A 32 -51.48 26.37 -5.02
C GLN A 32 -52.75 25.98 -5.79
N GLN A 33 -53.22 24.73 -5.70
CA GLN A 33 -54.51 24.32 -6.27
C GLN A 33 -55.67 25.00 -5.51
N GLU A 34 -56.10 26.18 -5.99
CA GLU A 34 -57.28 26.86 -5.46
C GLU A 34 -58.60 26.17 -5.87
N PRO A 35 -59.68 26.31 -5.07
CA PRO A 35 -61.02 25.88 -5.47
C PRO A 35 -61.47 26.56 -6.78
N PRO A 36 -62.44 25.97 -7.52
CA PRO A 36 -62.81 26.47 -8.83
C PRO A 36 -63.42 27.87 -8.73
N SER A 37 -62.63 28.90 -9.05
CA SER A 37 -63.07 30.30 -9.13
C SER A 37 -62.96 30.83 -10.57
N GLY A 38 -64.04 31.43 -11.06
CA GLY A 38 -64.18 31.90 -12.45
C GLY A 38 -65.01 30.96 -13.33
N ASN A 39 -65.23 31.38 -14.59
CA ASN A 39 -65.98 30.60 -15.57
C ASN A 39 -65.21 29.32 -16.00
N PRO A 40 -65.88 28.32 -16.61
CA PRO A 40 -65.24 27.05 -16.99
C PRO A 40 -64.02 27.20 -17.92
N GLU A 41 -64.04 28.19 -18.82
CA GLU A 41 -62.94 28.45 -19.75
C GLU A 41 -61.68 28.95 -19.04
N GLU A 42 -61.85 29.84 -18.05
CA GLU A 42 -60.76 30.36 -17.24
C GLU A 42 -60.18 29.27 -16.33
N GLN A 43 -61.01 28.37 -15.80
CA GLN A 43 -60.55 27.22 -15.02
C GLN A 43 -59.70 26.26 -15.86
N VAL A 44 -60.11 25.96 -17.09
CA VAL A 44 -59.33 25.13 -18.01
C VAL A 44 -58.00 25.80 -18.35
N ARG A 45 -57.96 27.11 -18.54
CA ARG A 45 -56.72 27.86 -18.79
C ARG A 45 -55.76 27.77 -17.60
N LYS A 46 -56.23 27.98 -16.37
CA LYS A 46 -55.43 27.85 -15.14
C LYS A 46 -54.88 26.43 -14.96
N LEU A 47 -55.72 25.41 -15.15
CA LEU A 47 -55.30 24.01 -15.07
C LEU A 47 -54.25 23.64 -16.12
N ARG A 48 -54.37 24.15 -17.35
CA ARG A 48 -53.35 23.94 -18.39
C ARG A 48 -52.02 24.58 -18.01
N ALA A 49 -52.03 25.81 -17.51
CA ALA A 49 -50.82 26.49 -17.05
C ALA A 49 -50.14 25.74 -15.90
N HIS A 50 -50.92 25.27 -14.92
CA HIS A 50 -50.43 24.45 -13.80
C HIS A 50 -49.80 23.14 -14.29
N ASN A 51 -50.49 22.38 -15.13
CA ASN A 51 -49.96 21.13 -15.69
C ASN A 51 -48.67 21.33 -16.48
N LEU A 52 -48.56 22.43 -17.24
CA LEU A 52 -47.32 22.77 -17.94
C LEU A 52 -46.18 23.06 -16.95
N ARG A 53 -46.46 23.76 -15.84
CA ARG A 53 -45.47 24.05 -14.80
C ARG A 53 -44.98 22.78 -14.11
N VAL A 54 -45.89 21.91 -13.68
CA VAL A 54 -45.58 20.61 -13.07
C VAL A 54 -44.79 19.73 -14.03
N LYS A 55 -45.19 19.67 -15.31
CA LYS A 55 -44.46 18.92 -16.34
C LYS A 55 -43.03 19.42 -16.52
N TYR A 56 -42.82 20.74 -16.50
CA TYR A 56 -41.50 21.35 -16.59
C TYR A 56 -40.62 20.96 -15.39
N LEU A 57 -41.12 21.16 -14.16
CA LEU A 57 -40.39 20.84 -12.93
C LEU A 57 -40.02 19.35 -12.86
N ASN A 58 -40.96 18.46 -13.18
CA ASN A 58 -40.69 17.02 -13.23
C ASN A 58 -39.68 16.63 -14.32
N THR A 59 -39.65 17.35 -15.43
CA THR A 59 -38.64 17.13 -16.48
C THR A 59 -37.26 17.57 -16.01
N GLN A 60 -37.14 18.72 -15.33
CA GLN A 60 -35.88 19.18 -14.75
C GLN A 60 -35.38 18.25 -13.64
N ARG A 61 -36.25 17.80 -12.73
CA ARG A 61 -35.93 16.79 -11.69
C ARG A 61 -35.31 15.53 -12.30
N ARG A 62 -35.95 14.96 -13.33
CA ARG A 62 -35.43 13.78 -14.03
C ARG A 62 -34.10 14.00 -14.73
N ARG A 63 -33.80 15.24 -15.15
CA ARG A 63 -32.51 15.58 -15.75
C ARG A 63 -31.42 15.62 -14.69
N ILE A 64 -31.67 16.29 -13.57
CA ILE A 64 -30.72 16.38 -12.45
C ILE A 64 -30.46 15.00 -11.85
N LEU A 65 -31.50 14.18 -11.66
CA LEU A 65 -31.36 12.83 -11.13
C LEU A 65 -30.45 11.95 -12.01
N ARG A 66 -30.57 12.06 -13.35
CA ARG A 66 -29.66 11.38 -14.27
C ARG A 66 -28.22 11.89 -14.17
N GLN A 67 -28.03 13.19 -14.01
CA GLN A 67 -26.70 13.77 -13.82
C GLN A 67 -26.07 13.32 -12.50
N LEU A 68 -26.85 13.27 -11.42
CA LEU A 68 -26.42 12.76 -10.10
C LEU A 68 -25.99 11.30 -10.23
N GLN A 69 -26.83 10.43 -10.79
CA GLN A 69 -26.51 9.02 -10.98
C GLN A 69 -25.21 8.81 -11.76
N GLY A 70 -25.01 9.56 -12.85
CA GLY A 70 -23.78 9.49 -13.64
C GLY A 70 -22.54 9.94 -12.86
N THR A 71 -22.64 11.05 -12.13
CA THR A 71 -21.51 11.60 -11.35
C THR A 71 -21.16 10.70 -10.17
N MET A 72 -22.17 10.13 -9.49
CA MET A 72 -21.97 9.18 -8.38
C MET A 72 -21.30 7.88 -8.85
N LEU A 73 -21.68 7.35 -10.01
CA LEU A 73 -21.05 6.16 -10.57
C LEU A 73 -19.56 6.41 -10.88
N GLN A 74 -19.24 7.58 -11.47
CA GLN A 74 -17.85 7.95 -11.75
C GLN A 74 -17.03 8.08 -10.47
N TYR A 75 -17.57 8.73 -9.44
CA TYR A 75 -16.91 8.88 -8.14
C TYR A 75 -16.61 7.53 -7.49
N ALA A 76 -17.60 6.63 -7.41
CA ALA A 76 -17.42 5.29 -6.84
C ALA A 76 -16.30 4.49 -7.56
N THR A 77 -16.24 4.55 -8.89
CA THR A 77 -15.16 3.88 -9.64
C THR A 77 -13.78 4.48 -9.39
N LEU A 78 -13.70 5.79 -9.14
CA LEU A 78 -12.45 6.46 -8.81
C LEU A 78 -11.97 6.08 -7.41
N GLU A 79 -12.89 6.02 -6.45
CA GLU A 79 -12.62 5.59 -5.08
C GLU A 79 -12.08 4.15 -5.03
N GLU A 80 -12.72 3.21 -5.74
CA GLU A 80 -12.23 1.83 -5.85
C GLU A 80 -10.84 1.73 -6.49
N ARG A 81 -10.52 2.60 -7.46
CA ARG A 81 -9.19 2.63 -8.09
C ARG A 81 -8.14 3.15 -7.13
N LEU A 82 -8.46 4.19 -6.35
CA LEU A 82 -7.57 4.73 -5.31
C LEU A 82 -7.29 3.70 -4.22
N HIS A 83 -8.31 2.97 -3.76
CA HIS A 83 -8.14 1.91 -2.78
C HIS A 83 -7.18 0.82 -3.27
N ARG A 84 -7.38 0.34 -4.51
CA ARG A 84 -6.49 -0.63 -5.15
C ARG A 84 -5.05 -0.12 -5.31
N LEU A 85 -4.86 1.15 -5.66
CA LEU A 85 -3.52 1.75 -5.71
C LEU A 85 -2.86 1.78 -4.32
N GLY A 86 -3.62 2.10 -3.28
CA GLY A 86 -3.15 2.05 -1.89
C GLY A 86 -2.68 0.66 -1.49
N GLU A 87 -3.48 -0.38 -1.79
CA GLU A 87 -3.11 -1.78 -1.53
C GLU A 87 -1.82 -2.17 -2.26
N LEU A 88 -1.68 -1.80 -3.54
CA LEU A 88 -0.48 -2.10 -4.32
C LEU A 88 0.78 -1.46 -3.75
N VAL A 89 0.69 -0.21 -3.27
CA VAL A 89 1.82 0.49 -2.63
C VAL A 89 2.21 -0.22 -1.34
N LEU A 90 1.24 -0.55 -0.49
CA LEU A 90 1.50 -1.27 0.77
C LEU A 90 2.14 -2.63 0.52
N ILE A 91 1.64 -3.38 -0.46
CA ILE A 91 2.22 -4.68 -0.87
C ILE A 91 3.67 -4.49 -1.33
N ALA A 92 3.95 -3.46 -2.15
CA ALA A 92 5.31 -3.19 -2.61
C ALA A 92 6.28 -2.84 -1.46
N GLU A 93 5.82 -2.04 -0.49
CA GLU A 93 6.58 -1.71 0.71
C GLU A 93 6.88 -2.94 1.57
N LEU A 94 5.85 -3.77 1.81
CA LEU A 94 6.01 -5.03 2.54
C LEU A 94 6.98 -5.96 1.83
N HIS A 95 6.85 -6.13 0.51
CA HIS A 95 7.78 -6.93 -0.29
C HIS A 95 9.22 -6.42 -0.18
N SER A 96 9.43 -5.10 -0.24
CA SER A 96 10.75 -4.49 -0.06
C SER A 96 11.31 -4.78 1.35
N GLY A 97 10.48 -4.64 2.38
CA GLY A 97 10.84 -4.95 3.77
C GLY A 97 11.24 -6.41 3.96
N VAL A 98 10.42 -7.35 3.49
CA VAL A 98 10.70 -8.80 3.54
C VAL A 98 11.97 -9.13 2.77
N LYS A 99 12.16 -8.57 1.57
CA LYS A 99 13.38 -8.77 0.78
C LYS A 99 14.62 -8.33 1.55
N LYS A 100 14.58 -7.18 2.22
CA LYS A 100 15.69 -6.67 3.03
C LYS A 100 15.97 -7.56 4.24
N ILE A 101 14.94 -8.10 4.89
CA ILE A 101 15.11 -9.06 5.99
C ILE A 101 15.79 -10.34 5.50
N ASN A 102 15.30 -10.91 4.39
CA ASN A 102 15.88 -12.11 3.81
C ASN A 102 17.35 -11.92 3.43
N GLN A 103 17.70 -10.79 2.79
CA GLN A 103 19.09 -10.45 2.49
C GLN A 103 19.98 -10.39 3.74
N ARG A 104 19.46 -9.90 4.89
CA ARG A 104 20.21 -9.88 6.15
C ARG A 104 20.38 -11.28 6.71
N LEU A 105 19.36 -12.12 6.63
CA LEU A 105 19.42 -13.53 7.05
C LEU A 105 20.45 -14.31 6.21
N ASP A 106 20.39 -14.17 4.88
CA ASP A 106 21.34 -14.82 3.97
C ASP A 106 22.77 -14.42 4.30
N LYS A 107 23.02 -13.13 4.53
CA LYS A 107 24.33 -12.63 4.94
C LYS A 107 24.78 -13.22 6.28
N MET A 108 23.90 -13.30 7.28
CA MET A 108 24.24 -13.92 8.56
C MET A 108 24.62 -15.40 8.41
N VAL A 109 23.92 -16.13 7.53
CA VAL A 109 24.25 -17.53 7.21
C VAL A 109 25.61 -17.63 6.52
N GLU A 110 25.94 -16.75 5.59
CA GLU A 110 27.27 -16.69 4.96
C GLU A 110 28.36 -16.36 5.98
N ASP A 111 28.11 -15.39 6.85
CA ASP A 111 29.05 -14.97 7.88
C ASP A 111 29.32 -16.08 8.91
N SER A 112 28.47 -17.11 9.01
CA SER A 112 28.63 -18.26 9.93
C SER A 112 29.47 -19.43 9.38
N LYS A 113 30.12 -19.25 8.22
CA LYS A 113 30.86 -20.31 7.51
C LYS A 113 32.37 -20.08 7.49
N CYS A 114 33.12 -21.18 7.42
CA CYS A 114 34.56 -21.15 7.27
C CYS A 114 34.94 -20.67 5.86
N SER A 115 35.72 -19.60 5.73
CA SER A 115 36.12 -19.05 4.42
C SER A 115 37.08 -19.94 3.60
N ILE A 116 37.47 -21.11 4.12
CA ILE A 116 38.37 -22.07 3.44
C ILE A 116 37.55 -23.21 2.82
N CYS A 117 36.61 -23.79 3.57
CA CYS A 117 35.84 -24.94 3.12
C CYS A 117 34.35 -24.64 2.89
N LEU A 118 33.90 -23.43 3.21
CA LEU A 118 32.53 -22.93 3.08
C LEU A 118 31.47 -23.69 3.89
N PHE A 119 31.89 -24.55 4.83
CA PHE A 119 30.99 -25.21 5.77
C PHE A 119 30.76 -24.35 7.02
N PRO A 120 29.58 -24.46 7.68
CA PRO A 120 29.32 -23.82 8.96
C PRO A 120 30.36 -24.19 10.02
N TRP A 121 30.65 -23.26 10.93
CA TRP A 121 31.54 -23.57 12.05
C TRP A 121 30.89 -24.54 13.03
N THR A 122 31.68 -25.41 13.64
CA THR A 122 31.20 -26.28 14.71
C THR A 122 31.43 -25.62 16.07
N GLU A 123 30.57 -25.91 17.04
CA GLU A 123 30.73 -25.44 18.42
C GLU A 123 32.00 -26.04 19.07
N ASN A 124 32.20 -27.34 18.83
CA ASN A 124 33.26 -28.16 19.40
C ASN A 124 33.96 -28.98 18.31
N GLY A 125 35.07 -29.64 18.67
CA GLY A 125 35.80 -30.53 17.76
C GLY A 125 36.84 -29.86 16.86
N ILE A 126 37.18 -30.54 15.76
CA ILE A 126 38.31 -30.19 14.89
C ILE A 126 38.02 -29.01 13.95
N HIS A 127 36.75 -28.70 13.67
CA HIS A 127 36.34 -27.59 12.79
C HIS A 127 35.74 -26.39 13.56
N ARG A 128 36.08 -26.27 14.85
CA ARG A 128 35.60 -25.17 15.68
C ARG A 128 36.07 -23.79 15.22
N LEU A 129 35.31 -22.75 15.55
CA LEU A 129 35.65 -21.36 15.25
C LEU A 129 36.95 -20.92 15.94
N VAL A 130 37.89 -20.40 15.15
CA VAL A 130 39.14 -19.81 15.63
C VAL A 130 39.45 -18.51 14.88
N SER A 131 40.22 -17.62 15.52
CA SER A 131 40.74 -16.40 14.92
C SER A 131 42.26 -16.44 14.82
N LEU A 132 42.81 -15.84 13.77
CA LEU A 132 44.23 -15.47 13.73
C LEU A 132 44.46 -14.12 14.41
N ARG A 133 45.71 -13.79 14.80
CA ARG A 133 46.09 -12.44 15.30
C ARG A 133 45.63 -11.27 14.41
N CYS A 134 45.43 -11.52 13.12
CA CYS A 134 44.93 -10.51 12.18
C CYS A 134 43.40 -10.29 12.23
N GLY A 135 42.67 -10.99 13.11
CA GLY A 135 41.21 -10.87 13.28
C GLY A 135 40.40 -11.87 12.46
N HIS A 136 40.91 -12.34 11.33
CA HIS A 136 40.20 -13.24 10.42
C HIS A 136 39.85 -14.60 11.05
N LEU A 137 38.65 -15.07 10.75
CA LEU A 137 38.02 -16.26 11.31
C LEU A 137 38.06 -17.46 10.36
N PHE A 138 38.24 -18.64 10.92
CA PHE A 138 38.31 -19.91 10.17
C PHE A 138 37.87 -21.08 11.06
N GLY A 139 37.56 -22.22 10.44
CA GLY A 139 37.53 -23.51 11.16
C GLY A 139 38.94 -23.98 11.52
N SER A 140 39.12 -24.50 12.73
CA SER A 140 40.42 -24.83 13.32
C SER A 140 41.27 -25.74 12.42
N SER A 141 40.75 -26.89 11.98
CA SER A 141 41.46 -27.83 11.11
C SER A 141 41.90 -27.20 9.79
N CYS A 142 41.01 -26.40 9.18
CA CYS A 142 41.26 -25.74 7.90
C CYS A 142 42.40 -24.73 8.01
N ILE A 143 42.39 -23.85 9.02
CA ILE A 143 43.45 -22.85 9.13
C ILE A 143 44.78 -23.47 9.51
N HIS A 144 44.80 -24.51 10.34
CA HIS A 144 46.03 -25.24 10.68
C HIS A 144 46.67 -25.85 9.43
N MET A 145 45.87 -26.42 8.53
CA MET A 145 46.36 -26.96 7.26
C MET A 145 46.90 -25.86 6.34
N ALA A 146 46.20 -24.72 6.25
CA ALA A 146 46.59 -23.61 5.38
C ALA A 146 47.90 -22.94 5.83
N ILE A 147 48.05 -22.65 7.13
CA ILE A 147 49.25 -21.98 7.66
C ILE A 147 50.47 -22.91 7.69
N ARG A 148 50.28 -24.23 7.73
CA ARG A 148 51.37 -25.21 7.58
C ARG A 148 51.99 -25.15 6.18
N ARG A 149 51.18 -24.83 5.15
CA ARG A 149 51.65 -24.72 3.76
C ARG A 149 52.25 -23.35 3.42
N ASN A 150 51.56 -22.27 3.77
CA ASN A 150 51.91 -20.92 3.27
C ASN A 150 52.35 -19.92 4.36
N HIS A 151 52.29 -20.28 5.65
CA HIS A 151 52.64 -19.39 6.78
C HIS A 151 51.99 -17.99 6.74
N ARG A 152 50.81 -17.88 6.13
CA ARG A 152 50.07 -16.63 5.90
C ARG A 152 48.57 -16.84 6.10
N CYS A 153 47.89 -15.76 6.50
CA CYS A 153 46.43 -15.72 6.54
C CYS A 153 45.85 -15.89 5.12
N PRO A 154 44.88 -16.79 4.89
CA PRO A 154 44.23 -16.95 3.59
C PRO A 154 43.48 -15.70 3.08
N ILE A 155 43.04 -14.81 3.98
CA ILE A 155 42.28 -13.60 3.61
C ILE A 155 43.23 -12.41 3.37
N CYS A 156 43.98 -11.99 4.40
CA CYS A 156 44.80 -10.77 4.32
C CYS A 156 46.29 -10.99 4.07
N ARG A 157 46.75 -12.24 3.93
CA ARG A 157 48.15 -12.61 3.65
C ARG A 157 49.21 -12.19 4.70
N ARG A 158 48.81 -11.64 5.85
CA ARG A 158 49.70 -11.39 7.00
C ARG A 158 50.30 -12.70 7.51
N ARG A 159 51.54 -12.65 8.03
CA ARG A 159 52.26 -13.83 8.55
C ARG A 159 51.46 -14.52 9.66
N ALA A 160 51.27 -15.83 9.55
CA ALA A 160 50.49 -16.64 10.46
C ALA A 160 51.23 -17.94 10.79
N ARG A 161 51.31 -18.28 12.08
CA ARG A 161 51.90 -19.51 12.62
C ARG A 161 50.91 -20.16 13.59
N HIS A 162 51.13 -21.42 13.96
CA HIS A 162 50.21 -22.17 14.83
C HIS A 162 49.87 -21.45 16.14
N PHE A 163 50.86 -20.85 16.82
CA PHE A 163 50.64 -20.09 18.06
C PHE A 163 49.90 -18.74 17.86
N HIS A 164 49.61 -18.34 16.62
CA HIS A 164 48.76 -17.18 16.31
C HIS A 164 47.27 -17.53 16.30
N VAL A 165 46.92 -18.82 16.33
CA VAL A 165 45.52 -19.29 16.30
C VAL A 165 44.95 -19.25 17.71
N ARG A 166 43.83 -18.55 17.90
CA ARG A 166 43.11 -18.44 19.17
C ARG A 166 41.70 -18.97 19.01
N ARG A 167 41.23 -19.77 19.97
CA ARG A 167 39.84 -20.24 20.00
C ARG A 167 38.90 -19.06 20.29
N ILE A 168 37.79 -19.01 19.58
CA ILE A 168 36.70 -18.07 19.85
C ILE A 168 35.52 -18.88 20.39
N TYR A 169 34.93 -18.39 21.48
CA TYR A 169 33.68 -18.91 22.02
C TYR A 169 32.59 -17.93 21.61
N SER A 170 31.57 -18.40 20.90
CA SER A 170 30.44 -17.59 20.49
C SER A 170 29.16 -18.23 21.06
N PRO A 171 28.38 -17.51 21.89
CA PRO A 171 27.08 -18.00 22.34
C PRO A 171 26.13 -18.33 21.19
N SER A 172 26.29 -17.65 20.06
CA SER A 172 25.49 -17.83 18.84
C SER A 172 25.81 -19.11 18.07
N LEU A 173 26.88 -19.83 18.45
CA LEU A 173 27.20 -21.17 17.94
C LEU A 173 26.80 -22.27 18.94
N LEU A 174 26.22 -21.90 20.08
CA LEU A 174 25.62 -22.82 21.04
C LEU A 174 24.14 -23.00 20.66
N SER A 175 23.82 -23.92 19.74
CA SER A 175 22.44 -24.43 19.61
C SER A 175 22.37 -25.65 18.69
N HIS A 176 22.45 -26.85 19.27
CA HIS A 176 21.31 -27.75 19.56
C HIS A 176 21.81 -29.06 20.15
#